data_AF-A0A8D8XBX0-F1
#
_entry.id   AF-A0A8D8XBX0-F1
#
_cell.length_a   1.000
_cell.length_b   1.000
_cell.length_c   1.000
_cell.angle_alpha   90.00
_cell.angle_beta   90.00
_cell.angle_gamma   90.00
#
_symmetry.space_group_name_H-M   'P 1'
#
loop_
_entity.id
_entity.type
_entity.pdbx_description
1 polymer ?
#
loop_
_entity_poly.entity_id
_entity_poly.type
_entity_poly.pdbx_seq_one_letter_code
_entity_poly.pdbx_strand_id
1 'polypeptide(L)'
;MATAEALGVKADDLVINRTSIQRCRQDVREERAGMIKERFKNTNLQHVVVHWDGKLLPDITGKKMTERLPIIISSGDVEQILHVPELPDSTGREQAKAVFQALINWDLTDATVALCCDTTASNLGRLKGAAVIIEQLEKDLL
;
A
#
# COMPACT_ATOMS: atom_id res chain seq x y z
N MET A 1 4.42 1.44 -37.17
CA MET A 1 4.79 0.35 -38.07
C MET A 1 6.00 0.73 -38.93
N ALA A 2 5.97 1.87 -39.64
CA ALA A 2 7.11 2.37 -40.43
C ALA A 2 8.48 2.34 -39.70
N THR A 3 8.55 2.75 -38.43
CA THR A 3 9.80 2.71 -37.65
C THR A 3 10.27 1.29 -37.32
N ALA A 4 9.34 0.35 -37.08
CA ALA A 4 9.67 -1.04 -36.79
C ALA A 4 10.20 -1.75 -38.04
N GLU A 5 9.52 -1.53 -39.17
CA GLU A 5 9.92 -2.05 -40.49
C GLU A 5 11.28 -1.48 -40.93
N ALA A 6 11.52 -0.19 -40.72
CA ALA A 6 12.82 0.43 -40.98
C ALA A 6 13.96 -0.14 -40.10
N LEU A 7 13.63 -0.69 -38.93
CA LEU A 7 14.57 -1.36 -38.02
C LEU A 7 14.64 -2.88 -38.25
N GLY A 8 13.93 -3.41 -39.25
CA GLY A 8 13.89 -4.86 -39.53
C GLY A 8 13.08 -5.68 -38.52
N VAL A 9 12.31 -5.03 -37.65
CA VAL A 9 11.43 -5.69 -36.67
C VAL A 9 10.04 -5.84 -37.28
N LYS A 10 9.49 -7.06 -37.27
CA LYS A 10 8.11 -7.29 -37.72
C LYS A 10 7.15 -6.57 -36.79
N ALA A 11 6.28 -5.75 -37.36
CA ALA A 11 5.28 -5.01 -36.59
C ALA A 11 4.34 -5.95 -35.80
N ASP A 12 4.10 -7.16 -36.32
CA ASP A 12 3.27 -8.20 -35.69
C ASP A 12 3.88 -8.76 -34.39
N ASP A 13 5.22 -8.70 -34.26
CA ASP A 13 5.94 -9.16 -33.07
C ASP A 13 5.92 -8.09 -31.94
N LEU A 14 5.47 -6.88 -32.25
CA LEU A 14 5.40 -5.79 -31.29
C LEU A 14 4.04 -5.78 -30.58
N VAL A 15 4.07 -5.83 -29.25
CA VAL A 15 2.87 -5.62 -28.42
C VAL A 15 2.55 -4.12 -28.38
N ILE A 16 1.95 -3.59 -29.45
CA ILE A 16 1.58 -2.17 -29.58
C ILE A 16 0.16 -1.90 -29.07
N ASN A 17 -0.68 -2.94 -28.93
CA ASN A 17 -2.05 -2.79 -28.42
C ASN A 17 -2.03 -2.28 -26.97
N ARG A 18 -2.72 -1.15 -26.73
CA ARG A 18 -2.88 -0.51 -25.42
C ARG A 18 -3.27 -1.52 -24.32
N THR A 19 -4.23 -2.40 -24.60
CA THR A 19 -4.71 -3.39 -23.62
C THR A 19 -3.63 -4.41 -23.27
N SER A 20 -2.89 -4.89 -24.28
CA SER A 20 -1.81 -5.84 -24.08
C SER A 20 -0.64 -5.21 -23.32
N ILE A 21 -0.29 -3.95 -23.63
CA ILE A 21 0.70 -3.17 -22.87
C ILE A 21 0.24 -2.99 -21.42
N GLN A 22 -1.03 -2.68 -21.19
CA GLN A 22 -1.57 -2.51 -19.85
C GLN A 22 -1.48 -3.79 -19.02
N ARG A 23 -1.87 -4.94 -19.59
CA ARG A 23 -1.76 -6.25 -18.92
C ARG A 23 -0.31 -6.61 -18.62
N CYS A 24 0.58 -6.51 -19.61
CA CYS A 24 2.02 -6.74 -19.41
C CYS A 24 2.59 -5.86 -18.28
N ARG A 25 2.19 -4.58 -18.20
CA ARG A 25 2.59 -3.69 -17.10
C ARG A 25 1.99 -4.09 -15.75
N GLN A 26 0.83 -4.72 -15.72
CA GLN A 26 0.23 -5.23 -14.48
C GLN A 26 1.02 -6.44 -13.99
N ASP A 27 1.28 -7.41 -14.87
CA ASP A 27 2.02 -8.63 -14.56
C ASP A 27 3.43 -8.30 -14.03
N VAL A 28 4.15 -7.42 -14.72
CA VAL A 28 5.50 -6.97 -14.28
C VAL A 28 5.47 -6.24 -12.94
N ARG A 29 4.41 -5.49 -12.64
CA ARG A 29 4.28 -4.81 -11.34
C ARG A 29 3.97 -5.79 -10.22
N GLU A 30 3.13 -6.78 -10.48
CA GLU A 30 2.79 -7.85 -9.53
C GLU A 30 4.02 -8.68 -9.20
N GLU A 31 4.79 -9.10 -10.21
CA GLU A 31 6.06 -9.81 -10.02
C GLU A 31 7.04 -8.99 -9.18
N ARG A 32 7.22 -7.70 -9.51
CA ARG A 32 8.10 -6.80 -8.74
C ARG A 32 7.63 -6.60 -7.30
N ALA A 33 6.32 -6.45 -7.07
CA ALA A 33 5.76 -6.33 -5.74
C ALA A 33 6.03 -7.60 -4.91
N GLY A 34 5.88 -8.79 -5.53
CA GLY A 34 6.26 -10.06 -4.92
C GLY A 34 7.74 -10.10 -4.53
N MET A 35 8.64 -9.71 -5.42
CA MET A 35 10.08 -9.66 -5.14
C MET A 35 10.43 -8.69 -3.99
N ILE A 36 9.79 -7.51 -3.95
CA ILE A 36 9.98 -6.53 -2.86
C ILE A 36 9.54 -7.15 -1.53
N LYS A 37 8.38 -7.80 -1.50
CA LYS A 37 7.83 -8.41 -0.29
C LYS A 37 8.71 -9.56 0.22
N GLU A 38 9.19 -10.43 -0.65
CA GLU A 38 10.09 -11.52 -0.28
C GLU A 38 11.45 -10.99 0.21
N ARG A 39 12.01 -9.98 -0.47
CA ARG A 39 13.24 -9.33 -0.01
C ARG A 39 13.06 -8.71 1.37
N PHE A 40 11.91 -8.08 1.63
CA PHE A 40 11.61 -7.49 2.92
C PHE A 40 11.52 -8.54 4.03
N LYS A 41 10.81 -9.66 3.82
CA LYS A 41 10.72 -10.77 4.79
C LYS A 41 12.09 -11.29 5.22
N ASN A 42 13.05 -11.34 4.29
CA ASN A 42 14.42 -11.77 4.59
C ASN A 42 15.17 -10.82 5.55
N THR A 43 14.66 -9.62 5.80
CA THR A 43 15.21 -8.68 6.78
C THR A 43 14.95 -9.13 8.24
N ASN A 44 13.93 -9.98 8.45
CA ASN A 44 13.57 -10.56 9.75
C ASN A 44 13.46 -9.51 10.88
N LEU A 45 12.65 -8.48 10.65
CA LEU A 45 12.44 -7.40 11.61
C LEU A 45 11.58 -7.88 12.78
N GLN A 46 12.06 -7.65 14.01
CA GLN A 46 11.34 -8.02 15.23
C GLN A 46 10.46 -6.89 15.80
N HIS A 47 10.80 -5.64 15.48
CA HIS A 47 10.13 -4.47 16.03
C HIS A 47 9.96 -3.45 14.91
N VAL A 48 8.73 -3.02 14.64
CA VAL A 48 8.41 -2.03 13.62
C VAL A 48 7.51 -0.94 14.19
N VAL A 49 7.70 0.28 13.68
CA VAL A 49 6.77 1.39 13.88
C VAL A 49 5.95 1.53 12.61
N VAL A 50 4.63 1.51 12.72
CA VAL A 50 3.74 1.75 11.57
C VAL A 50 3.35 3.22 11.53
N HIS A 51 3.48 3.80 10.34
CA HIS A 51 3.16 5.17 10.01
C HIS A 51 2.03 5.19 8.99
N TRP A 52 1.02 6.04 9.21
CA TRP A 52 0.03 6.34 8.18
C TRP A 52 -0.35 7.82 8.17
N ASP A 53 -0.61 8.33 6.98
CA ASP A 53 -1.11 9.68 6.76
C ASP A 53 -2.05 9.70 5.56
N GLY A 54 -3.17 10.40 5.68
CA GLY A 54 -4.22 10.44 4.66
C GLY A 54 -4.01 11.59 3.68
N LYS A 55 -4.27 11.35 2.39
CA LYS A 55 -4.38 12.41 1.39
C LYS A 55 -5.56 12.22 0.46
N LEU A 56 -6.39 13.25 0.33
CA LEU A 56 -7.37 13.36 -0.75
C LEU A 56 -6.65 13.55 -2.09
N LEU A 57 -6.80 12.58 -2.98
CA LEU A 57 -6.23 12.58 -4.33
C LEU A 57 -7.31 12.26 -5.37
N PRO A 58 -7.16 12.70 -6.64
CA PRO A 58 -8.02 12.23 -7.72
C PRO A 58 -7.90 10.71 -7.90
N ASP A 59 -9.03 10.05 -8.17
CA ASP A 59 -9.04 8.64 -8.54
C ASP A 59 -8.32 8.39 -9.88
N ILE A 60 -8.15 7.12 -10.26
CA ILE A 60 -7.44 6.77 -11.51
C ILE A 60 -8.12 7.33 -12.77
N THR A 61 -9.40 7.69 -12.67
CA THR A 61 -10.17 8.29 -13.78
C THR A 61 -10.11 9.82 -13.77
N GLY A 62 -9.62 10.42 -12.68
CA GLY A 62 -9.60 11.86 -12.42
C GLY A 62 -10.99 12.46 -12.16
N LYS A 63 -12.04 11.64 -12.00
CA LYS A 63 -13.43 12.11 -11.92
C LYS A 63 -13.90 12.36 -10.50
N LYS A 64 -13.28 11.72 -9.51
CA LYS A 64 -13.64 11.84 -8.11
C LYS A 64 -12.39 12.06 -7.28
N MET A 65 -12.54 12.81 -6.19
CA MET A 65 -11.54 12.84 -5.12
C MET A 65 -11.82 11.66 -4.21
N THR A 66 -10.74 11.00 -3.78
CA THR A 66 -10.78 9.79 -2.98
C THR A 66 -9.64 9.84 -1.98
N GLU A 67 -9.85 9.25 -0.82
CA GLU A 67 -8.85 9.21 0.23
C GLU A 67 -7.81 8.14 -0.14
N ARG A 68 -6.53 8.51 -0.11
CA ARG A 68 -5.40 7.59 -0.30
C ARG A 68 -4.62 7.58 0.99
N LEU A 69 -4.44 6.39 1.55
CA LEU A 69 -3.76 6.22 2.83
C LEU A 69 -2.42 5.49 2.64
N PRO A 70 -1.30 6.20 2.41
CA PRO A 70 0.01 5.62 2.59
C PRO A 70 0.17 4.94 3.94
N ILE A 71 0.57 3.68 3.93
CA ILE A 71 0.90 2.88 5.12
C ILE A 71 2.35 2.44 4.96
N ILE A 72 3.19 2.89 5.89
CA ILE A 72 4.63 2.74 5.86
C ILE A 72 5.06 2.12 7.17
N ILE A 73 6.08 1.27 7.15
CA ILE A 73 6.76 0.85 8.37
C ILE A 73 8.18 1.40 8.40
N SER A 74 8.68 1.64 9.60
CA SER A 74 10.08 1.93 9.85
C SER A 74 10.66 1.01 10.94
N SER A 75 11.93 0.64 10.79
CA SER A 75 12.70 -0.11 11.79
C SER A 75 14.19 0.14 11.60
N GLY A 76 14.79 0.97 12.47
CA GLY A 76 16.17 1.43 12.30
C GLY A 76 16.36 2.15 10.97
N ASP A 77 17.27 1.65 10.13
CA ASP A 77 17.55 2.20 8.79
C ASP A 77 16.63 1.64 7.69
N VAL A 78 15.64 0.81 8.05
CA VAL A 78 14.70 0.21 7.12
C VAL A 78 13.40 1.01 7.09
N GLU A 79 12.98 1.39 5.89
CA GLU A 79 11.66 1.98 5.63
C GLU A 79 11.01 1.24 4.45
N GLN A 80 9.74 0.88 4.58
CA GLN A 80 9.01 0.16 3.53
C GLN A 80 7.55 0.60 3.47
N ILE A 81 7.09 0.97 2.27
CA ILE A 81 5.67 1.18 1.99
C ILE A 81 5.00 -0.20 1.92
N LEU A 82 4.02 -0.45 2.78
CA LEU A 82 3.24 -1.69 2.76
C LEU A 82 2.10 -1.61 1.74
N HIS A 83 1.40 -0.47 1.73
CA HIS A 83 0.25 -0.24 0.85
C HIS A 83 -0.10 1.25 0.75
N VAL A 84 -0.95 1.58 -0.24
CA VAL A 84 -1.56 2.92 -0.44
C VAL A 84 -3.02 2.72 -0.86
N PRO A 85 -3.88 2.13 0.00
CA PRO A 85 -5.26 1.84 -0.36
C PRO A 85 -6.08 3.10 -0.65
N GLU A 86 -7.06 2.90 -1.53
CA GLU A 86 -8.20 3.79 -1.69
C GLU A 86 -9.19 3.55 -0.54
N LEU A 87 -9.52 4.60 0.22
CA LEU A 87 -10.53 4.52 1.27
C LEU A 87 -11.84 5.18 0.83
N PRO A 88 -13.00 4.63 1.22
CA PRO A 88 -14.30 5.22 0.92
C PRO A 88 -14.52 6.55 1.64
N ASP A 89 -13.91 6.72 2.81
CA ASP A 89 -13.88 7.96 3.60
C ASP A 89 -12.62 8.01 4.49
N SER A 90 -12.37 9.18 5.09
CA SER A 90 -11.21 9.42 5.95
C SER A 90 -11.48 9.08 7.43
N THR A 91 -12.50 8.28 7.77
CA THR A 91 -12.82 7.96 9.16
C THR A 91 -11.76 7.06 9.80
N GLY A 92 -11.59 7.17 11.12
CA GLY A 92 -10.63 6.33 11.85
C GLY A 92 -10.88 4.83 11.71
N ARG A 93 -12.13 4.42 11.49
CA ARG A 93 -12.50 3.01 11.27
C ARG A 93 -11.94 2.49 9.94
N GLU A 94 -12.14 3.23 8.85
CA GLU A 94 -11.66 2.79 7.54
C GLU A 94 -10.14 2.86 7.46
N GLN A 95 -9.52 3.86 8.11
CA GLN A 95 -8.07 3.91 8.26
C GLN A 95 -7.52 2.73 9.06
N ALA A 96 -8.10 2.41 10.23
CA ALA A 96 -7.68 1.30 11.06
C ALA A 96 -7.75 -0.04 10.33
N LYS A 97 -8.87 -0.32 9.63
CA LYS A 97 -9.01 -1.55 8.83
C LYS A 97 -7.93 -1.66 7.76
N ALA A 98 -7.65 -0.57 7.06
CA ALA A 98 -6.65 -0.54 6.00
C ALA A 98 -5.23 -0.79 6.55
N VAL A 99 -4.86 -0.14 7.65
CA VAL A 99 -3.59 -0.34 8.35
C VAL A 99 -3.47 -1.80 8.81
N PHE A 100 -4.47 -2.30 9.52
CA PHE A 100 -4.46 -3.66 10.07
C PHE A 100 -4.38 -4.73 8.99
N GLN A 101 -5.13 -4.58 7.90
CA GLN A 101 -5.05 -5.50 6.77
C GLN A 101 -3.67 -5.46 6.10
N ALA A 102 -3.03 -4.28 6.02
CA ALA A 102 -1.66 -4.18 5.52
C ALA A 102 -0.67 -4.92 6.43
N LEU A 103 -0.80 -4.79 7.76
CA LEU A 103 0.03 -5.52 8.72
C LEU A 103 -0.14 -7.04 8.62
N ILE A 104 -1.39 -7.54 8.55
CA ILE A 104 -1.68 -8.97 8.34
C ILE A 104 -1.05 -9.45 7.03
N ASN A 105 -1.25 -8.71 5.94
CA ASN A 105 -0.74 -9.10 4.63
C ASN A 105 0.78 -9.22 4.62
N TRP A 106 1.48 -8.46 5.45
CA TRP A 106 2.94 -8.46 5.54
C TRP A 106 3.51 -9.27 6.71
N ASP A 107 2.65 -9.93 7.50
CA ASP A 107 3.04 -10.71 8.69
C ASP A 107 3.76 -9.86 9.74
N LEU A 108 3.20 -8.68 10.04
CA LEU A 108 3.81 -7.67 10.90
C LEU A 108 2.98 -7.31 12.13
N THR A 109 1.84 -7.96 12.38
CA THR A 109 0.97 -7.66 13.53
C THR A 109 1.74 -7.79 14.84
N ASP A 110 2.46 -8.90 15.02
CA ASP A 110 3.16 -9.20 16.28
C ASP A 110 4.47 -8.40 16.44
N ALA A 111 5.03 -7.92 15.33
CA ALA A 111 6.22 -7.09 15.32
C ALA A 111 5.92 -5.60 15.54
N THR A 112 4.66 -5.18 15.46
CA THR A 112 4.28 -3.76 15.58
C THR A 112 4.35 -3.33 17.04
N VAL A 113 5.23 -2.38 17.35
CA VAL A 113 5.45 -1.90 18.73
C VAL A 113 5.02 -0.46 18.95
N ALA A 114 4.79 0.29 17.86
CA ALA A 114 4.33 1.67 17.94
C ALA A 114 3.53 2.07 16.71
N LEU A 115 2.58 2.97 16.94
CA LEU A 115 1.73 3.59 15.94
C LEU A 115 2.13 5.07 15.81
N CYS A 116 2.28 5.57 14.59
CA CYS A 116 2.61 6.97 14.31
C CYS A 116 1.70 7.55 13.24
N CYS A 117 1.05 8.65 13.56
CA CYS A 117 0.09 9.33 12.70
C CYS A 117 -0.04 10.80 13.10
N ASP A 118 -0.71 11.61 12.28
CA ASP A 118 -0.99 13.00 12.61
C ASP A 118 -2.03 13.16 13.74
N THR A 119 -2.04 14.34 14.38
CA THR A 119 -2.91 14.62 15.53
C THR A 119 -4.32 15.01 15.09
N THR A 120 -5.04 14.10 14.42
CA THR A 120 -6.43 14.29 14.01
C THR A 120 -7.38 13.43 14.84
N ALA A 121 -8.64 13.84 14.95
CA ALA A 121 -9.65 13.05 15.67
C ALA A 121 -9.93 11.69 15.01
N SER A 122 -9.76 11.59 13.68
CA SER A 122 -9.80 10.32 12.95
C SER A 122 -8.70 9.36 13.37
N ASN A 123 -7.53 9.86 13.78
CA ASN A 123 -6.39 9.02 14.14
C ASN A 123 -6.30 8.75 15.65
N LEU A 124 -6.42 9.80 16.46
CA LEU A 124 -6.22 9.75 17.91
C LEU A 124 -7.50 9.99 18.74
N GLY A 125 -8.67 9.99 18.10
CA GLY A 125 -9.95 10.15 18.79
C GLY A 125 -10.19 9.03 19.82
N ARG A 126 -10.52 9.40 21.06
CA ARG A 126 -10.65 8.46 22.20
C ARG A 126 -11.52 7.22 21.95
N LEU A 127 -12.59 7.34 21.15
CA LEU A 127 -13.57 6.27 20.96
C LEU A 127 -13.53 5.61 19.58
N LYS A 128 -13.14 6.37 18.55
CA LYS A 128 -13.21 5.95 17.13
C LYS A 128 -11.96 6.33 16.34
N GLY A 129 -10.89 6.72 17.04
CA GLY A 129 -9.59 6.98 16.43
C GLY A 129 -9.00 5.69 15.90
N ALA A 130 -8.32 5.78 14.76
CA ALA A 130 -7.70 4.63 14.11
C ALA A 130 -6.75 3.88 15.06
N ALA A 131 -5.92 4.60 15.81
CA ALA A 131 -4.97 4.00 16.76
C ALA A 131 -5.69 3.18 17.85
N VAL A 132 -6.78 3.73 18.42
CA VAL A 132 -7.58 3.04 19.44
C VAL A 132 -8.21 1.75 18.88
N ILE A 133 -8.67 1.79 17.62
CA ILE A 133 -9.29 0.63 16.98
C ILE A 133 -8.23 -0.44 16.65
N ILE A 134 -7.05 -0.05 16.17
CA ILE A 134 -5.94 -0.98 15.88
C ILE A 134 -5.53 -1.72 17.16
N GLU A 135 -5.32 -1.00 18.27
CA GLU A 135 -4.97 -1.61 19.56
C GLU A 135 -6.04 -2.60 20.08
N GLN A 136 -7.32 -2.36 19.77
CA GLN A 136 -8.39 -3.29 20.14
C GLN A 136 -8.37 -4.55 19.28
N LEU A 137 -8.16 -4.40 17.96
CA LEU A 137 -8.08 -5.53 17.03
C LEU A 137 -6.90 -6.45 17.31
N GLU A 138 -5.76 -5.91 17.75
CA GLU A 138 -4.62 -6.72 18.20
C GLU A 138 -4.95 -7.54 19.46
N LYS A 139 -5.67 -6.95 20.42
CA LYS A 139 -6.06 -7.63 21.66
C LYS A 139 -7.08 -8.74 21.44
N ASP A 140 -7.95 -8.60 20.46
CA ASP A 140 -8.96 -9.62 20.14
C ASP A 140 -8.36 -10.85 19.40
N LEU A 141 -7.12 -10.77 18.92
CA LEU A 141 -6.40 -11.86 18.25
C LEU A 141 -5.49 -12.70 19.16
N LEU A 142 -5.22 -12.24 20.39
CA LEU A 142 -4.36 -12.90 21.39
C LEU A 142 -5.17 -13.71 22.41
#